data_AF-A0A7C2URU2-F1
#
_entry.id   AF-A0A7C2URU2-F1
#
_cell.length_a   1.000
_cell.length_b   1.000
_cell.length_c   1.000
_cell.angle_alpha   90.00
_cell.angle_beta   90.00
_cell.angle_gamma   90.00
#
_symmetry.space_group_name_H-M   'P 1'
#
loop_
_entity.id
_entity.type
_entity.pdbx_description
1 polymer ?
#
loop_
_entity_poly.entity_id
_entity_poly.type
_entity_poly.pdbx_seq_one_letter_code
_entity_poly.pdbx_strand_id
1 'polypeptide(L)'
;MPPKGGHTMKRWITFGLTVALSALLSVSFAQDDHDHEGDVHLGAVGGVAAVIEPEELAEPPYRIRYTLEELLPGLFGVDVGWDFHTEEGNNHPQLRQATIQQVFISPRLVGVIEGETDPIFGEGLTGTWTLIYDPNDPEAVHQHVIFATNFLPTEANPLIFQFRLVDAVAWDGTALNTSGLYTLEFVPEPASLLALGAGLAGLVGLRRRGGKR
;
A
#
# COMPACT_ATOMS: atom_id res chain seq x y z
N MET A 1 26.16 -28.50 14.38
CA MET A 1 25.90 -27.10 14.79
C MET A 1 24.81 -26.55 13.88
N PRO A 2 23.61 -26.22 14.38
CA PRO A 2 22.63 -25.52 13.55
C PRO A 2 22.95 -24.01 13.53
N PRO A 3 22.65 -23.29 12.44
CA PRO A 3 22.87 -21.85 12.40
C PRO A 3 21.84 -21.13 13.28
N LYS A 4 22.31 -20.10 14.00
CA LYS A 4 21.50 -19.18 14.82
C LYS A 4 20.69 -18.25 13.91
N GLY A 5 19.55 -18.71 13.40
CA GLY A 5 18.62 -17.91 12.57
C GLY A 5 17.53 -17.13 13.34
N GLY A 6 17.56 -17.11 14.68
CA GLY A 6 16.43 -16.64 15.49
C GLY A 6 16.34 -15.13 15.78
N HIS A 7 17.35 -14.34 15.42
CA HIS A 7 17.39 -12.91 15.78
C HIS A 7 16.78 -11.99 14.72
N THR A 8 16.88 -12.35 13.44
CA THR A 8 16.30 -11.58 12.34
C THR A 8 14.79 -11.66 12.38
N MET A 9 14.20 -12.86 12.43
CA MET A 9 12.75 -13.06 12.38
C MET A 9 11.98 -12.37 13.52
N LYS A 10 12.53 -12.37 14.75
CA LYS A 10 11.91 -11.67 15.90
C LYS A 10 11.85 -10.16 15.74
N ARG A 11 12.78 -9.55 15.01
CA ARG A 11 12.86 -8.10 14.80
C ARG A 11 11.77 -7.60 13.84
N TRP A 12 11.37 -8.44 12.90
CA TRP A 12 10.30 -8.16 11.94
C TRP A 12 8.92 -8.30 12.57
N ILE A 13 8.73 -9.29 13.45
CA ILE A 13 7.48 -9.46 14.23
C ILE A 13 7.21 -8.23 15.12
N THR A 14 8.23 -7.66 15.77
CA THR A 14 8.03 -6.44 16.59
C THR A 14 7.77 -5.20 15.74
N PHE A 15 8.32 -5.16 14.52
CA PHE A 15 8.09 -4.06 13.59
C PHE A 15 6.69 -4.13 12.96
N GLY A 16 6.26 -5.31 12.47
CA GLY A 16 4.92 -5.55 11.94
C GLY A 16 3.80 -5.29 12.94
N LEU A 17 3.98 -5.72 14.21
CA LEU A 17 3.05 -5.39 15.29
C LEU A 17 2.92 -3.87 15.53
N THR A 18 4.00 -3.11 15.32
CA THR A 18 3.99 -1.65 15.47
C THR A 18 3.28 -0.99 14.29
N VAL A 19 3.47 -1.51 13.07
CA VAL A 19 2.78 -1.05 11.86
C VAL A 19 1.27 -1.28 11.97
N ALA A 20 0.85 -2.51 12.33
CA ALA A 20 -0.55 -2.86 12.53
C ALA A 20 -1.25 -2.00 13.60
N LEU A 21 -0.53 -1.65 14.68
CA LEU A 21 -1.08 -0.80 15.74
C LEU A 21 -1.12 0.69 15.36
N SER A 22 -0.24 1.12 14.45
CA SER A 22 -0.19 2.51 13.96
C SER A 22 -1.23 2.76 12.88
N ALA A 23 -1.49 1.75 12.03
CA ALA A 23 -2.57 1.71 11.06
C ALA A 23 -3.92 2.09 11.70
N LEU A 24 -4.23 1.47 12.84
CA LEU A 24 -5.45 1.70 13.62
C LEU A 24 -5.56 3.13 14.18
N LEU A 25 -4.46 3.88 14.26
CA LEU A 25 -4.43 5.26 14.74
C LEU A 25 -4.47 6.30 13.60
N SER A 26 -4.00 5.94 12.40
CA SER A 26 -4.04 6.80 11.20
C SER A 26 -5.40 6.80 10.48
N VAL A 27 -6.27 5.81 10.72
CA VAL A 27 -7.67 5.80 10.21
C VAL A 27 -8.45 7.06 10.61
N SER A 28 -8.03 7.76 11.68
CA SER A 28 -8.75 8.95 12.18
C SER A 28 -8.44 10.27 11.44
N PHE A 29 -7.50 10.30 10.48
CA PHE A 29 -7.11 11.54 9.79
C PHE A 29 -7.27 11.52 8.26
N ALA A 30 -7.58 10.38 7.65
CA ALA A 30 -7.70 10.23 6.20
C ALA A 30 -9.15 10.33 5.67
N GLN A 31 -10.11 10.72 6.52
CA GLN A 31 -11.54 10.65 6.18
C GLN A 31 -12.10 11.83 5.35
N ASP A 32 -11.27 12.78 4.92
CA ASP A 32 -11.80 14.07 4.43
C ASP A 32 -11.76 14.31 2.91
N ASP A 33 -11.24 13.44 2.01
CA ASP A 33 -11.35 13.75 0.55
C ASP A 33 -11.06 12.65 -0.52
N HIS A 34 -10.99 11.35 -0.21
CA HIS A 34 -10.72 10.33 -1.24
C HIS A 34 -11.89 9.35 -1.44
N ASP A 35 -12.86 9.74 -2.26
CA ASP A 35 -13.71 8.80 -3.00
C ASP A 35 -12.81 7.99 -3.94
N HIS A 36 -12.32 6.80 -3.56
CA HIS A 36 -11.77 5.69 -4.39
C HIS A 36 -10.75 6.00 -5.52
N GLU A 37 -10.32 7.25 -5.74
CA GLU A 37 -9.47 7.70 -6.85
C GLU A 37 -7.99 7.28 -6.69
N GLY A 38 -7.62 6.65 -5.57
CA GLY A 38 -6.24 6.25 -5.24
C GLY A 38 -5.96 4.74 -5.21
N ASP A 39 -7.00 3.91 -5.35
CA ASP A 39 -6.88 2.45 -5.22
C ASP A 39 -6.31 1.81 -6.48
N VAL A 40 -5.56 0.72 -6.30
CA VAL A 40 -5.02 -0.05 -7.41
C VAL A 40 -6.09 -1.06 -7.86
N HIS A 41 -6.76 -0.76 -8.97
CA HIS A 41 -7.74 -1.66 -9.58
C HIS A 41 -7.08 -2.64 -10.54
N LEU A 42 -7.26 -3.94 -10.28
CA LEU A 42 -6.73 -5.03 -11.07
C LEU A 42 -7.79 -5.57 -12.03
N GLY A 43 -7.40 -5.83 -13.27
CA GLY A 43 -8.30 -6.26 -14.34
C GLY A 43 -7.59 -7.08 -15.40
N ALA A 44 -8.19 -7.10 -16.59
CA ALA A 44 -7.69 -7.86 -17.74
C ALA A 44 -7.73 -7.02 -19.02
N VAL A 45 -6.63 -7.01 -19.76
CA VAL A 45 -6.53 -6.35 -21.08
C VAL A 45 -5.95 -7.34 -22.08
N GLY A 46 -6.68 -7.63 -23.15
CA GLY A 46 -6.18 -8.47 -24.25
C GLY A 46 -5.73 -9.88 -23.83
N GLY A 47 -6.36 -10.49 -22.82
CA GLY A 47 -5.99 -11.82 -22.31
C GLY A 47 -4.76 -11.82 -21.38
N VAL A 48 -4.35 -10.66 -20.89
CA VAL A 48 -3.26 -10.45 -19.94
C VAL A 48 -3.83 -9.78 -18.70
N ALA A 49 -3.40 -10.21 -17.51
CA ALA A 49 -3.74 -9.49 -16.28
C ALA A 49 -3.09 -8.10 -16.29
N ALA A 50 -3.79 -7.08 -15.81
CA ALA A 50 -3.29 -5.71 -15.83
C ALA A 50 -3.77 -4.91 -14.62
N VAL A 51 -3.04 -3.84 -14.29
CA VAL A 51 -3.59 -2.71 -13.54
C VAL A 51 -4.42 -1.88 -14.52
N ILE A 52 -5.65 -1.55 -14.13
CA ILE A 52 -6.60 -0.74 -14.90
C ILE A 52 -6.61 0.70 -14.38
N GLU A 53 -6.55 0.85 -13.06
CA GLU A 53 -6.47 2.15 -12.39
C GLU A 53 -5.47 2.05 -11.21
N PRO A 54 -4.82 3.15 -10.83
CA PRO A 54 -4.91 4.48 -11.43
C PRO A 54 -4.17 4.58 -12.78
N GLU A 55 -4.49 5.59 -13.59
CA GLU A 55 -3.97 5.78 -14.96
C GLU A 55 -2.43 5.79 -14.99
N GLU A 56 -1.79 6.44 -14.03
CA GLU A 56 -0.32 6.53 -13.93
C GLU A 56 0.35 5.16 -13.78
N LEU A 57 -0.35 4.21 -13.17
CA LEU A 57 0.12 2.84 -12.99
C LEU A 57 -0.34 1.93 -14.14
N ALA A 58 -1.48 2.23 -14.78
CA ALA A 58 -2.05 1.48 -15.89
C ALA A 58 -1.37 1.74 -17.24
N GLU A 59 -0.72 2.90 -17.41
CA GLU A 59 -0.01 3.28 -18.63
C GLU A 59 1.52 3.37 -18.46
N PRO A 60 2.33 3.19 -19.53
CA PRO A 60 3.77 3.41 -19.46
C PRO A 60 4.11 4.81 -18.89
N PRO A 61 5.01 4.90 -17.90
CA PRO A 61 6.04 3.91 -17.52
C PRO A 61 5.62 2.89 -16.45
N TYR A 62 4.31 2.71 -16.20
CA TYR A 62 3.73 1.80 -15.22
C TYR A 62 4.23 2.10 -13.81
N ARG A 63 4.09 3.38 -13.41
CA ARG A 63 4.68 3.90 -12.18
C ARG A 63 3.82 4.98 -11.56
N ILE A 64 3.50 4.77 -10.30
CA ILE A 64 2.84 5.77 -9.45
C ILE A 64 3.71 6.10 -8.24
N ARG A 65 3.51 7.30 -7.70
CA ARG A 65 4.19 7.81 -6.52
C ARG A 65 3.22 7.97 -5.37
N TYR A 66 3.60 7.46 -4.22
CA TYR A 66 2.95 7.64 -2.93
C TYR A 66 3.84 8.45 -1.99
N THR A 67 3.18 9.24 -1.16
CA THR A 67 3.84 10.04 -0.12
C THR A 67 3.78 9.28 1.20
N LEU A 68 4.92 9.12 1.87
CA LEU A 68 5.01 8.52 3.19
C LEU A 68 4.73 9.56 4.27
N GLU A 69 3.77 9.25 5.12
CA GLU A 69 3.41 10.05 6.29
C GLU A 69 4.09 9.48 7.55
N GLU A 70 4.36 10.33 8.55
CA GLU A 70 4.88 9.86 9.85
C GLU A 70 3.74 9.30 10.72
N LEU A 71 3.66 7.96 10.81
CA LEU A 71 2.64 7.26 11.60
C LEU A 71 2.94 7.30 13.11
N LEU A 72 4.22 7.16 13.45
CA LEU A 72 4.79 7.29 14.80
C LEU A 72 6.20 7.86 14.69
N PRO A 73 6.80 8.42 15.76
CA PRO A 73 8.15 8.94 15.71
C PRO A 73 9.17 7.96 15.10
N GLY A 74 9.65 8.28 13.89
CA GLY A 74 10.60 7.45 13.13
C GLY A 74 10.00 6.22 12.42
N LEU A 75 8.68 6.10 12.34
CA LEU A 75 7.94 5.13 11.53
C LEU A 75 7.10 5.88 10.50
N PHE A 76 7.35 5.59 9.24
CA PHE A 76 6.66 6.21 8.12
C PHE A 76 5.89 5.16 7.35
N GLY A 77 4.73 5.52 6.81
CA GLY A 77 3.94 4.61 6.01
C GLY A 77 2.92 5.31 5.15
N VAL A 78 2.32 4.53 4.26
CA VAL A 78 1.19 4.91 3.43
C VAL A 78 0.28 3.71 3.30
N ASP A 79 -1.02 3.99 3.24
CA ASP A 79 -2.04 3.01 2.96
C ASP A 79 -2.32 2.97 1.45
N VAL A 80 -2.38 1.77 0.88
CA VAL A 80 -2.67 1.55 -0.54
C VAL A 80 -3.79 0.52 -0.64
N GLY A 81 -4.96 0.94 -1.12
CA GLY A 81 -6.09 0.07 -1.41
C GLY A 81 -5.87 -0.71 -2.71
N TRP A 82 -6.40 -1.93 -2.74
CA TRP A 82 -6.36 -2.84 -3.88
C TRP A 82 -7.71 -3.48 -4.05
N ASP A 83 -8.20 -3.52 -5.28
CA ASP A 83 -9.50 -4.10 -5.59
C ASP A 83 -9.53 -4.60 -7.05
N PHE A 84 -10.58 -5.29 -7.45
CA PHE A 84 -10.79 -5.69 -8.84
C PHE A 84 -11.64 -4.67 -9.58
N HIS A 85 -11.17 -4.29 -10.77
CA HIS A 85 -11.90 -3.38 -11.62
C HIS A 85 -13.24 -3.97 -12.05
N THR A 86 -14.30 -3.20 -11.88
CA THR A 86 -15.65 -3.49 -12.37
C THR A 86 -16.03 -2.45 -13.43
N GLU A 87 -16.23 -2.89 -14.67
CA GLU A 87 -16.66 -1.98 -15.73
C GLU A 87 -18.05 -1.41 -15.43
N GLU A 88 -18.28 -0.16 -15.82
CA GLU A 88 -19.57 0.49 -15.69
C GLU A 88 -20.67 -0.35 -16.35
N GLY A 89 -21.72 -0.66 -15.58
CA GLY A 89 -22.86 -1.45 -16.02
C GLY A 89 -22.72 -2.96 -15.83
N ASN A 90 -21.54 -3.46 -15.42
CA ASN A 90 -21.38 -4.84 -14.98
C ASN A 90 -21.68 -4.98 -13.48
N ASN A 91 -22.12 -6.17 -13.08
CA ASN A 91 -22.41 -6.51 -11.67
C ASN A 91 -21.37 -7.47 -11.07
N HIS A 92 -20.23 -7.61 -11.76
CA HIS A 92 -19.13 -8.46 -11.36
C HIS A 92 -17.81 -7.81 -11.81
N PRO A 93 -16.71 -8.04 -11.09
CA PRO A 93 -15.39 -7.58 -11.51
C PRO A 93 -14.93 -8.29 -12.79
N GLN A 94 -13.89 -7.74 -13.42
CA GLN A 94 -13.21 -8.40 -14.54
C GLN A 94 -12.48 -9.68 -14.11
N LEU A 95 -12.00 -9.75 -12.87
CA LEU A 95 -11.22 -10.86 -12.33
C LEU A 95 -11.98 -11.64 -11.25
N ARG A 96 -11.78 -12.95 -11.20
CA ARG A 96 -12.12 -13.80 -10.05
C ARG A 96 -10.98 -13.91 -9.06
N GLN A 97 -9.75 -13.86 -9.57
CA GLN A 97 -8.54 -14.05 -8.78
C GLN A 97 -7.37 -13.36 -9.46
N ALA A 98 -6.45 -12.83 -8.66
CA ALA A 98 -5.11 -12.45 -9.08
C ALA A 98 -4.13 -12.61 -7.93
N THR A 99 -2.89 -12.99 -8.25
CA THR A 99 -1.80 -12.98 -7.27
C THR A 99 -0.85 -11.83 -7.59
N ILE A 100 -0.68 -10.93 -6.62
CA ILE A 100 0.33 -9.89 -6.63
C ILE A 100 1.65 -10.54 -6.19
N GLN A 101 2.62 -10.57 -7.10
CA GLN A 101 3.95 -11.10 -6.84
C GLN A 101 4.96 -9.95 -6.76
N GLN A 102 5.60 -9.81 -5.60
CA GLN A 102 6.78 -8.98 -5.40
C GLN A 102 7.91 -9.46 -6.31
N VAL A 103 8.39 -8.56 -7.15
CA VAL A 103 9.59 -8.73 -7.98
C VAL A 103 10.78 -8.07 -7.29
N PHE A 104 10.56 -6.91 -6.69
CA PHE A 104 11.56 -6.18 -5.92
C PHE A 104 10.89 -5.37 -4.81
N ILE A 105 11.58 -5.22 -3.69
CA ILE A 105 11.22 -4.26 -2.66
C ILE A 105 12.49 -3.64 -2.08
N SER A 106 12.50 -2.32 -1.90
CA SER A 106 13.63 -1.62 -1.29
C SER A 106 13.91 -2.16 0.11
N PRO A 107 15.19 -2.24 0.54
CA PRO A 107 15.52 -2.63 1.90
C PRO A 107 14.79 -1.75 2.92
N ARG A 108 14.32 -2.35 4.02
CA ARG A 108 13.57 -1.71 5.12
C ARG A 108 12.15 -1.26 4.79
N LEU A 109 11.69 -1.40 3.55
CA LEU A 109 10.27 -1.28 3.21
C LEU A 109 9.59 -2.65 3.40
N VAL A 110 8.42 -2.64 4.03
CA VAL A 110 7.56 -3.82 4.22
C VAL A 110 6.14 -3.49 3.83
N GLY A 111 5.38 -4.48 3.38
CA GLY A 111 3.94 -4.38 3.15
C GLY A 111 3.19 -5.33 4.09
N VAL A 112 2.22 -4.81 4.82
CA VAL A 112 1.38 -5.54 5.78
C VAL A 112 -0.08 -5.32 5.38
N ILE A 113 -0.87 -6.40 5.30
CA ILE A 113 -2.32 -6.26 5.06
C ILE A 113 -2.93 -5.53 6.27
N GLU A 114 -3.83 -4.59 6.04
CA GLU A 114 -4.55 -3.93 7.12
C GLU A 114 -5.24 -4.95 8.05
N GLY A 115 -5.11 -4.75 9.37
CA GLY A 115 -5.62 -5.68 10.38
C GLY A 115 -4.73 -6.89 10.65
N GLU A 116 -3.76 -7.18 9.79
CA GLU A 116 -2.77 -8.23 10.00
C GLU A 116 -1.50 -7.70 10.68
N THR A 117 -0.69 -8.61 11.24
CA THR A 117 0.53 -8.24 11.97
C THR A 117 1.82 -8.68 11.29
N ASP A 118 1.76 -9.72 10.46
CA ASP A 118 2.92 -10.26 9.77
C ASP A 118 3.02 -9.62 8.36
N PRO A 119 4.19 -9.12 7.97
CA PRO A 119 4.38 -8.59 6.62
C PRO A 119 4.28 -9.69 5.57
N ILE A 120 3.60 -9.38 4.47
CA ILE A 120 3.50 -10.23 3.28
C ILE A 120 4.54 -9.85 2.22
N PHE A 121 4.98 -8.59 2.22
CA PHE A 121 6.01 -8.05 1.34
C PHE A 121 7.19 -7.52 2.15
N GLY A 122 8.40 -7.75 1.66
CA GLY A 122 9.64 -7.44 2.38
C GLY A 122 10.83 -8.29 1.95
N GLU A 123 12.01 -7.88 2.40
CA GLU A 123 13.26 -8.59 2.13
C GLU A 123 13.26 -9.99 2.76
N GLY A 124 13.44 -11.02 1.95
CA GLY A 124 13.50 -12.42 2.39
C GLY A 124 12.15 -13.09 2.65
N LEU A 125 11.03 -12.41 2.33
CA LEU A 125 9.69 -13.00 2.35
C LEU A 125 9.34 -13.66 1.02
N THR A 126 8.32 -14.52 1.03
CA THR A 126 7.77 -15.13 -0.20
C THR A 126 7.31 -14.07 -1.19
N GLY A 127 6.74 -12.96 -0.67
CA GLY A 127 6.40 -11.81 -1.49
C GLY A 127 5.24 -12.08 -2.44
N THR A 128 4.22 -12.79 -1.98
CA THR A 128 3.03 -13.10 -2.79
C THR A 128 1.78 -12.90 -1.97
N TRP A 129 0.77 -12.31 -2.58
CA TRP A 129 -0.54 -12.10 -1.98
C TRP A 129 -1.63 -12.32 -3.03
N THR A 130 -2.63 -13.13 -2.71
CA THR A 130 -3.68 -13.51 -3.66
C THR A 130 -5.00 -12.91 -3.22
N LEU A 131 -5.61 -12.13 -4.11
CA LEU A 131 -6.97 -11.65 -4.01
C LEU A 131 -7.90 -12.64 -4.70
N ILE A 132 -9.02 -12.96 -4.05
CA ILE A 132 -10.05 -13.88 -4.56
C ILE A 132 -11.40 -13.22 -4.32
N TYR A 133 -12.18 -13.05 -5.38
CA TYR A 133 -13.53 -12.53 -5.29
C TYR A 133 -14.48 -13.57 -4.70
N ASP A 134 -15.22 -13.22 -3.66
CA ASP A 134 -16.32 -14.01 -3.11
C ASP A 134 -17.67 -13.40 -3.52
N PRO A 135 -18.50 -14.10 -4.32
CA PRO A 135 -19.83 -13.61 -4.67
C PRO A 135 -20.78 -13.40 -3.47
N ASN A 136 -20.49 -13.98 -2.31
CA ASN A 136 -21.27 -13.78 -1.08
C ASN A 136 -20.78 -12.61 -0.24
N ASP A 137 -19.56 -12.13 -0.51
CA ASP A 137 -18.96 -10.96 0.13
C ASP A 137 -18.10 -10.19 -0.89
N PRO A 138 -18.73 -9.49 -1.85
CA PRO A 138 -18.02 -8.81 -2.94
C PRO A 138 -16.98 -7.80 -2.44
N GLU A 139 -17.22 -7.17 -1.30
CA GLU A 139 -16.32 -6.16 -0.71
C GLU A 139 -15.05 -6.80 -0.10
N ALA A 140 -15.02 -8.11 0.14
CA ALA A 140 -13.85 -8.79 0.74
C ALA A 140 -12.60 -8.76 -0.16
N VAL A 141 -12.76 -8.48 -1.46
CA VAL A 141 -11.63 -8.33 -2.37
C VAL A 141 -10.96 -6.96 -2.26
N HIS A 142 -11.69 -5.96 -1.76
CA HIS A 142 -11.16 -4.64 -1.46
C HIS A 142 -10.31 -4.72 -0.18
N GLN A 143 -8.99 -4.65 -0.34
CA GLN A 143 -8.06 -4.81 0.77
C GLN A 143 -6.93 -3.79 0.70
N HIS A 144 -6.54 -3.35 1.89
CA HIS A 144 -5.49 -2.36 2.08
C HIS A 144 -4.17 -3.02 2.45
N VAL A 145 -3.08 -2.55 1.82
CA VAL A 145 -1.71 -2.92 2.18
C VAL A 145 -0.98 -1.68 2.64
N ILE A 146 -0.55 -1.71 3.89
CA ILE A 146 0.21 -0.64 4.51
C ILE A 146 1.67 -0.87 4.20
N PHE A 147 2.23 0.01 3.37
CA PHE A 147 3.64 0.04 3.09
C PHE A 147 4.33 0.92 4.13
N ALA A 148 5.26 0.34 4.89
CA ALA A 148 5.89 1.02 6.02
C ALA A 148 7.40 0.83 6.09
N THR A 149 8.07 1.81 6.69
CA THR A 149 9.52 1.87 6.83
C THR A 149 9.93 2.66 8.07
N ASN A 150 11.05 2.31 8.68
CA ASN A 150 11.69 3.11 9.74
C ASN A 150 12.82 4.00 9.21
N PHE A 151 12.74 4.34 7.93
CA PHE A 151 13.70 5.15 7.20
C PHE A 151 12.93 6.08 6.29
N LEU A 152 13.08 7.39 6.49
CA LEU A 152 12.51 8.39 5.60
C LEU A 152 13.38 8.50 4.34
N PRO A 153 12.84 8.20 3.14
CA PRO A 153 13.56 8.40 1.88
C PRO A 153 13.74 9.89 1.56
N THR A 154 14.40 10.16 0.44
CA THR A 154 14.47 11.51 -0.15
C THR A 154 13.78 11.49 -1.51
N GLU A 155 13.30 12.63 -1.98
CA GLU A 155 12.76 12.78 -3.35
C GLU A 155 13.70 12.24 -4.43
N ALA A 156 15.01 12.42 -4.27
CA ALA A 156 16.01 11.94 -5.22
C ALA A 156 16.32 10.44 -5.10
N ASN A 157 15.90 9.79 -4.01
CA ASN A 157 16.14 8.38 -3.73
C ASN A 157 14.88 7.78 -3.06
N PRO A 158 13.80 7.58 -3.82
CA PRO A 158 12.58 6.98 -3.29
C PRO A 158 12.81 5.52 -2.88
N LEU A 159 11.97 5.01 -1.97
CA LEU A 159 11.82 3.56 -1.82
C LEU A 159 10.94 3.04 -2.95
N ILE A 160 11.14 1.78 -3.33
CA ILE A 160 10.47 1.18 -4.48
C ILE A 160 9.87 -0.16 -4.07
N PHE A 161 8.64 -0.41 -4.50
CA PHE A 161 8.05 -1.75 -4.59
C PHE A 161 7.73 -2.04 -6.06
N GLN A 162 8.24 -3.14 -6.58
CA GLN A 162 7.91 -3.61 -7.92
C GLN A 162 7.17 -4.93 -7.85
N PHE A 163 6.10 -5.03 -8.61
CA PHE A 163 5.26 -6.21 -8.64
C PHE A 163 4.77 -6.53 -10.04
N ARG A 164 4.24 -7.74 -10.19
CA ARG A 164 3.48 -8.19 -11.35
C ARG A 164 2.31 -9.05 -10.89
N LEU A 165 1.31 -9.18 -11.74
CA LEU A 165 0.15 -10.03 -11.53
C LEU A 165 0.41 -11.40 -12.18
N VAL A 166 0.29 -12.45 -11.38
CA VAL A 166 0.43 -13.85 -11.80
C VAL A 166 -0.81 -14.65 -11.39
N ASP A 167 -0.98 -15.84 -11.97
CA ASP A 167 -2.05 -16.79 -11.63
C ASP A 167 -3.46 -16.15 -11.61
N ALA A 168 -3.68 -15.23 -12.55
CA ALA A 168 -4.92 -14.47 -12.67
C ALA A 168 -5.96 -15.23 -13.48
N VAL A 169 -7.21 -15.10 -13.06
CA VAL A 169 -8.37 -15.77 -13.66
C VAL A 169 -9.45 -14.72 -13.90
N ALA A 170 -9.88 -14.59 -15.15
CA ALA A 170 -10.98 -13.71 -15.53
C ALA A 170 -12.32 -14.18 -14.94
N TRP A 171 -13.33 -13.31 -14.97
CA TRP A 171 -14.66 -13.61 -14.46
C TRP A 171 -15.30 -14.86 -15.07
N ASP A 172 -15.01 -15.18 -16.32
CA ASP A 172 -15.55 -16.37 -17.00
C ASP A 172 -14.79 -17.67 -16.65
N GLY A 173 -13.72 -17.59 -15.85
CA GLY A 173 -12.86 -18.70 -15.49
C GLY A 173 -11.65 -18.89 -16.42
N THR A 174 -11.47 -18.03 -17.43
CA THR A 174 -10.30 -18.08 -18.32
C THR A 174 -9.03 -17.70 -17.58
N ALA A 175 -7.98 -18.53 -17.69
CA ALA A 175 -6.66 -18.20 -17.17
C ALA A 175 -6.01 -17.10 -18.03
N LEU A 176 -5.45 -16.08 -17.37
CA LEU A 176 -4.82 -14.94 -18.03
C LEU A 176 -3.29 -15.08 -18.02
N ASN A 177 -2.64 -14.44 -18.99
CA ASN A 177 -1.19 -14.30 -18.98
C ASN A 177 -0.72 -13.36 -17.87
N THR A 178 0.51 -13.57 -17.40
CA THR A 178 1.20 -12.67 -16.46
C THR A 178 1.32 -11.26 -17.00
N SER A 179 1.12 -10.27 -16.13
CA SER A 179 1.20 -8.85 -16.48
C SER A 179 2.63 -8.37 -16.82
N GLY A 180 2.72 -7.09 -17.22
CA GLY A 180 3.96 -6.32 -17.15
C GLY A 180 4.43 -6.07 -15.71
N LEU A 181 5.51 -5.29 -15.58
CA LEU A 181 6.07 -4.90 -14.29
C LEU A 181 5.54 -3.51 -13.90
N TYR A 182 4.97 -3.40 -12.70
CA TYR A 182 4.46 -2.18 -12.11
C TYR A 182 5.40 -1.69 -11.00
N THR A 183 5.49 -0.38 -10.80
CA THR A 183 6.36 0.23 -9.79
C THR A 183 5.59 1.21 -8.92
N LEU A 184 5.59 0.99 -7.60
CA LEU A 184 5.18 1.99 -6.62
C LEU A 184 6.45 2.67 -6.08
N GLU A 185 6.51 4.00 -6.19
CA GLU A 185 7.55 4.83 -5.57
C GLU A 185 7.04 5.44 -4.27
N PHE A 186 7.86 5.43 -3.23
CA PHE A 186 7.53 6.05 -1.94
C PHE A 186 8.51 7.18 -1.65
N VAL A 187 7.99 8.40 -1.57
CA VAL A 187 8.74 9.65 -1.32
C VAL A 187 8.38 10.21 0.06
N PRO A 188 9.22 11.06 0.67
CA PRO A 188 8.83 11.76 1.88
C PRO A 188 7.71 12.78 1.60
N GLU A 189 6.92 13.14 2.62
CA GLU A 189 6.07 14.34 2.54
C GLU A 189 6.87 15.60 2.13
N PRO A 190 6.32 16.44 1.22
CA PRO A 190 6.89 17.74 0.93
C PRO A 190 7.03 18.56 2.22
N ALA A 191 8.21 19.17 2.41
CA ALA A 191 8.50 19.99 3.60
C ALA A 191 7.51 21.15 3.84
N SER A 192 6.77 21.57 2.81
CA SER A 192 5.71 22.58 2.90
C SER A 192 4.48 22.12 3.69
N LEU A 193 4.12 20.83 3.65
CA LEU A 193 2.99 20.28 4.41
C LEU A 193 3.34 20.18 5.90
N LEU A 194 4.56 19.74 6.22
CA LEU A 194 5.09 19.74 7.59
C LEU A 194 5.12 21.16 8.20
N ALA A 195 5.45 22.18 7.40
CA ALA A 195 5.47 23.58 7.86
C ALA A 195 4.07 24.15 8.16
N LEU A 196 3.04 23.75 7.41
CA LEU A 196 1.65 24.15 7.67
C LEU A 196 1.11 23.52 8.96
N GLY A 197 1.40 22.23 9.21
CA GLY A 197 1.05 21.55 10.45
C GLY A 197 1.70 22.19 11.68
N ALA A 198 2.98 22.54 11.59
CA ALA A 198 3.70 23.26 12.66
C ALA A 198 3.15 24.68 12.88
N GLY A 199 2.75 25.39 11.82
CA GLY A 199 2.15 26.72 11.89
C GLY A 199 0.80 26.74 12.60
N LEU A 200 -0.06 25.75 12.34
CA LEU A 200 -1.36 25.59 13.00
C LEU A 200 -1.23 25.22 14.49
N ALA A 201 -0.33 24.29 14.83
CA ALA A 201 -0.04 23.95 16.23
C ALA A 201 0.50 25.14 17.01
N GLY A 202 1.36 25.97 16.38
CA GLY A 202 1.86 27.22 16.94
C GLY A 202 0.75 28.25 17.24
N LEU A 203 -0.22 28.40 16.34
CA LEU A 203 -1.37 29.30 16.53
C LEU A 203 -2.30 28.85 17.66
N VAL A 204 -2.57 27.54 17.79
CA VAL A 204 -3.38 26.99 18.89
C VAL A 204 -2.66 27.14 20.24
N GLY A 205 -1.35 26.92 20.27
CA GLY A 205 -0.52 27.13 21.46
C GLY A 205 -0.49 28.59 21.94
N LEU A 206 -0.42 29.55 21.00
CA LEU A 206 -0.47 30.98 21.30
C LEU A 206 -1.85 31.42 21.83
N ARG A 207 -2.94 30.85 21.31
CA ARG A 207 -4.30 31.17 21.77
C ARG A 207 -4.56 30.72 23.22
N ARG A 208 -3.95 29.61 23.66
CA ARG A 208 -4.03 29.14 25.06
C ARG A 208 -3.20 29.96 26.04
N ARG A 209 -2.14 30.64 25.58
CA ARG A 209 -1.32 31.53 26.41
C ARG A 209 -1.84 32.97 26.47
N GLY A 210 -2.57 33.42 25.46
CA GLY A 210 -3.16 34.78 25.42
C GLY A 210 -4.45 34.97 26.23
N GLY A 211 -5.09 33.89 26.70
CA GLY A 211 -6.38 33.93 27.40
C GLY A 211 -6.35 34.14 28.92
N LYS A 212 -5.20 34.51 29.51
CA LYS A 212 -5.11 34.95 30.91
C LYS A 212 -4.57 36.38 30.96
N ARG A 213 -5.46 37.35 30.77
CA ARG A 213 -5.34 38.70 31.31
C ARG A 213 -6.72 39.15 31.78
#